data_AF-A0A6H1K897-F1
#
_entry.id   AF-A0A6H1K897-F1
#
_cell.length_a   1.000
_cell.length_b   1.000
_cell.length_c   1.000
_cell.angle_alpha   90.00
_cell.angle_beta   90.00
_cell.angle_gamma   90.00
#
_symmetry.space_group_name_H-M   'P 1'
#
loop_
_entity.id
_entity.type
_entity.pdbx_description
1 polymer ?
#
loop_
_entity_poly.entity_id
_entity_poly.type
_entity_poly.pdbx_seq_one_letter_code
_entity_poly.pdbx_strand_id
1 'polypeptide(L)'
;MDADGRDGRALEVARDFAALLRAESFDETVEFFAPPLRAAVPAEALRLAWAAEAAGHGGVRAVEEPVTEPGEAGLVRVRTPVTCANGRFTVVASVGDDGLLHGLRLDPHSAAEWQPPHYADEDRFTERDVMLGTGPLAVPGTLSLPTGPGPWPAVVLLSGGGPFDRDESSGPNKPLKDLAWGLATRHVAVLRFDKATFAHPDRLPSDFTMADEYLPPALAAVQLLRQQPEVAPDRVHLLGHSMGGKVAPRIAAADPSIAGLVLLAADTQPMHEAAVRVARSLADLAPGPSADEWVSALIRQAALVAGPELTPDTPSHLLPLGLSAAYWLDLRAYDPVATAARLTCPMLILQGGRDYQVTVADDLIRWQEALAHRPEVAIRIHQDVNHLFFSGSGQPTPAEYTHPGHVDPAVVDEIAAWLVRQ
;
A
#
# COMPACT_ATOMS: atom_id res chain seq x y z
N MET A 1 31.47 14.04 -16.27
CA MET A 1 30.29 14.47 -17.02
C MET A 1 29.43 15.22 -16.04
N ASP A 2 29.24 16.52 -16.24
CA ASP A 2 28.49 17.37 -15.30
C ASP A 2 27.01 16.96 -15.28
N ALA A 3 26.27 17.32 -14.23
CA ALA A 3 24.88 16.91 -14.04
C ALA A 3 23.99 17.28 -15.25
N ASP A 4 24.21 18.45 -15.83
CA ASP A 4 23.49 18.97 -17.01
C ASP A 4 23.72 18.12 -18.28
N GLY A 5 24.92 17.53 -18.42
CA GLY A 5 25.24 16.64 -19.54
C GLY A 5 24.69 15.22 -19.40
N ARG A 6 24.44 14.77 -18.15
CA ARG A 6 23.82 13.46 -17.87
C ARG A 6 22.33 13.49 -18.14
N ASP A 7 21.65 14.52 -17.66
CA ASP A 7 20.21 14.70 -17.89
C ASP A 7 19.90 14.85 -19.38
N GLY A 8 20.74 15.58 -20.13
CA GLY A 8 20.61 15.71 -21.59
C GLY A 8 20.70 14.38 -22.33
N ARG A 9 21.67 13.52 -21.99
CA ARG A 9 21.83 12.19 -22.60
C ARG A 9 20.70 11.23 -22.22
N ALA A 10 20.26 11.26 -20.97
CA ALA A 10 19.13 10.44 -20.51
C ALA A 10 17.83 10.83 -21.23
N LEU A 11 17.63 12.13 -21.47
CA LEU A 11 16.48 12.62 -22.22
C LEU A 11 16.50 12.19 -23.70
N GLU A 12 17.67 12.16 -24.35
CA GLU A 12 17.81 11.63 -25.72
C GLU A 12 17.45 10.14 -25.80
N VAL A 13 18.02 9.32 -24.90
CA VAL A 13 17.69 7.89 -24.80
C VAL A 13 16.20 7.68 -24.56
N ALA A 14 15.59 8.50 -23.71
CA ALA A 14 14.15 8.43 -23.44
C ALA A 14 13.29 8.83 -24.63
N ARG A 15 13.72 9.77 -25.48
CA ARG A 15 13.00 10.14 -26.71
C ARG A 15 13.01 9.01 -27.72
N ASP A 16 14.15 8.36 -27.91
CA ASP A 16 14.26 7.21 -28.80
C ASP A 16 13.39 6.05 -28.30
N PHE A 17 13.44 5.78 -27.00
CA PHE A 17 12.56 4.81 -26.35
C PHE A 17 11.07 5.16 -26.51
N ALA A 18 10.67 6.41 -26.29
CA ALA A 18 9.30 6.87 -26.47
C ALA A 18 8.82 6.76 -27.93
N ALA A 19 9.71 6.97 -28.90
CA ALA A 19 9.41 6.80 -30.32
C ALA A 19 9.12 5.33 -30.66
N LEU A 20 9.87 4.39 -30.09
CA LEU A 20 9.63 2.95 -30.27
C LEU A 20 8.32 2.50 -29.62
N LEU A 21 7.98 3.02 -28.43
CA LEU A 21 6.68 2.77 -27.79
C LEU A 21 5.53 3.32 -28.63
N ARG A 22 5.70 4.52 -29.22
CA ARG A 22 4.69 5.12 -30.12
C ARG A 22 4.48 4.29 -31.38
N ALA A 23 5.53 3.63 -31.87
CA ALA A 23 5.47 2.72 -33.01
C ALA A 23 5.04 1.29 -32.63
N GLU A 24 4.86 1.01 -31.33
CA GLU A 24 4.61 -0.34 -30.78
C GLU A 24 5.67 -1.38 -31.20
N SER A 25 6.91 -0.92 -31.44
CA SER A 25 8.07 -1.73 -31.81
C SER A 25 8.71 -2.39 -30.57
N PHE A 26 8.01 -3.30 -29.90
CA PHE A 26 8.47 -3.86 -28.62
C PHE A 26 9.75 -4.70 -28.72
N ASP A 27 9.99 -5.37 -29.84
CA ASP A 27 11.21 -6.15 -30.07
C ASP A 27 12.46 -5.26 -30.14
N GLU A 28 12.33 -4.04 -30.69
CA GLU A 28 13.39 -3.03 -30.70
C GLU A 28 13.47 -2.29 -29.36
N THR A 29 12.34 -2.15 -28.67
CA THR A 29 12.24 -1.47 -27.38
C THR A 29 13.04 -2.19 -26.28
N VAL A 30 13.01 -3.53 -26.25
CA VAL A 30 13.76 -4.30 -25.25
C VAL A 30 15.27 -4.28 -25.48
N GLU A 31 15.75 -3.87 -26.66
CA GLU A 31 17.19 -3.67 -26.90
C GLU A 31 17.76 -2.48 -26.13
N PHE A 32 16.91 -1.56 -25.66
CA PHE A 32 17.29 -0.49 -24.75
C PHE A 32 17.45 -0.95 -23.30
N PHE A 33 17.03 -2.17 -22.96
CA PHE A 33 17.09 -2.66 -21.59
C PHE A 33 18.48 -3.18 -21.25
N ALA A 34 18.95 -2.81 -20.06
CA ALA A 34 20.10 -3.44 -19.45
C ALA A 34 19.84 -4.95 -19.25
N PRO A 35 20.88 -5.81 -19.25
CA PRO A 35 20.69 -7.27 -19.25
C PRO A 35 19.75 -7.81 -18.16
N PRO A 36 19.76 -7.30 -16.90
CA PRO A 36 18.82 -7.74 -15.88
C PRO A 36 17.35 -7.40 -16.22
N LEU A 37 17.08 -6.17 -16.67
CA LEU A 37 15.74 -5.74 -17.06
C LEU A 37 15.25 -6.49 -18.29
N ARG A 38 16.13 -6.74 -19.27
CA ARG A 38 15.81 -7.50 -20.48
C ARG A 38 15.41 -8.94 -20.19
N ALA A 39 16.07 -9.58 -19.22
CA ALA A 39 15.72 -10.92 -18.78
C ALA A 39 14.37 -10.97 -18.04
N ALA A 40 14.06 -9.92 -17.27
CA ALA A 40 12.81 -9.82 -16.50
C ALA A 40 11.60 -9.40 -17.36
N VAL A 41 11.81 -8.60 -18.39
CA VAL A 41 10.76 -8.01 -19.23
C VAL A 41 11.04 -8.30 -20.72
N PRO A 42 10.71 -9.51 -21.21
CA PRO A 42 10.80 -9.82 -22.64
C PRO A 42 9.79 -9.00 -23.46
N ALA A 43 10.03 -8.88 -24.78
CA ALA A 43 9.21 -8.05 -25.68
C ALA A 43 7.71 -8.40 -25.63
N GLU A 44 7.38 -9.69 -25.53
CA GLU A 44 5.99 -10.14 -25.39
C GLU A 44 5.36 -9.71 -24.06
N ALA A 45 6.11 -9.75 -22.95
CA ALA A 45 5.59 -9.29 -21.66
C ALA A 45 5.33 -7.78 -21.67
N LEU A 46 6.24 -7.00 -22.28
CA LEU A 46 6.06 -5.57 -22.45
C LEU A 46 4.85 -5.24 -23.33
N ARG A 47 4.68 -5.97 -24.45
CA ARG A 47 3.54 -5.85 -25.36
C ARG A 47 2.21 -6.10 -24.65
N LEU A 48 2.14 -7.17 -23.86
CA LEU A 48 0.94 -7.51 -23.08
C LEU A 48 0.63 -6.44 -22.01
N ALA A 49 1.64 -5.97 -21.27
CA ALA A 49 1.48 -4.92 -20.28
C ALA A 49 1.01 -3.60 -20.90
N TRP A 50 1.62 -3.19 -22.02
CA TRP A 50 1.21 -2.01 -22.77
C TRP A 50 -0.22 -2.12 -23.29
N ALA A 51 -0.58 -3.25 -23.88
CA ALA A 51 -1.92 -3.48 -24.42
C ALA A 51 -2.99 -3.48 -23.31
N ALA A 52 -2.70 -4.10 -22.16
CA ALA A 52 -3.60 -4.11 -21.02
C ALA A 52 -3.84 -2.69 -20.47
N GLU A 53 -2.76 -1.91 -20.30
CA GLU A 53 -2.83 -0.54 -19.82
C GLU A 53 -3.57 0.35 -20.82
N ALA A 54 -3.17 0.32 -22.09
CA ALA A 54 -3.81 1.05 -23.17
C ALA A 54 -5.31 0.74 -23.26
N ALA A 55 -5.71 -0.53 -23.21
CA ALA A 55 -7.11 -0.94 -23.23
C ALA A 55 -7.87 -0.42 -22.01
N GLY A 56 -7.26 -0.44 -20.82
CA GLY A 56 -7.81 0.13 -19.58
C GLY A 56 -8.16 1.62 -19.70
N HIS A 57 -7.45 2.36 -20.55
CA HIS A 57 -7.69 3.79 -20.81
C HIS A 57 -8.32 4.08 -22.19
N GLY A 58 -8.93 3.10 -22.85
CA GLY A 58 -9.65 3.30 -24.11
C GLY A 58 -8.77 3.47 -25.35
N GLY A 59 -7.53 3.01 -25.30
CA GLY A 59 -6.54 3.02 -26.37
C GLY A 59 -5.65 4.26 -26.36
N VAL A 60 -4.39 4.10 -26.79
CA VAL A 60 -3.39 5.16 -26.87
C VAL A 60 -3.76 6.15 -27.98
N ARG A 61 -3.72 7.44 -27.65
CA ARG A 61 -3.83 8.56 -28.61
C ARG A 61 -2.49 9.18 -28.91
N ALA A 62 -1.64 9.35 -27.90
CA ALA A 62 -0.32 9.93 -28.04
C ALA A 62 0.63 9.43 -26.96
N VAL A 63 1.89 9.24 -27.34
CA VAL A 63 3.03 9.17 -26.41
C VAL A 63 3.63 10.57 -26.39
N GLU A 64 3.65 11.22 -25.24
CA GLU A 64 4.07 12.62 -25.07
C GLU A 64 5.58 12.75 -24.90
N GLU A 65 6.06 13.99 -24.81
CA GLU A 65 7.47 14.29 -24.58
C GLU A 65 7.93 13.82 -23.18
N PRO A 66 9.04 13.05 -23.08
CA PRO A 66 9.58 12.63 -21.79
C PRO A 66 10.13 13.81 -20.98
N VAL A 67 10.02 13.72 -19.65
CA VAL A 67 10.66 14.64 -18.70
C VAL A 67 11.61 13.89 -17.79
N THR A 68 12.75 14.51 -17.47
CA THR A 68 13.78 13.94 -16.59
C THR A 68 13.64 14.46 -15.17
N GLU A 69 13.94 13.60 -14.21
CA GLU A 69 14.00 13.89 -12.78
C GLU A 69 15.26 13.23 -12.18
N PRO A 70 15.86 13.82 -11.12
CA PRO A 70 16.98 13.19 -10.43
C PRO A 70 16.59 11.79 -9.92
N GLY A 71 17.37 10.77 -10.30
CA GLY A 71 17.20 9.39 -9.83
C GLY A 71 18.25 9.01 -8.76
N GLU A 72 18.12 7.80 -8.22
CA GLU A 72 19.06 7.29 -7.23
C GLU A 72 20.31 6.66 -7.89
N ALA A 73 21.41 6.61 -7.14
CA ALA A 73 22.62 5.84 -7.49
C ALA A 73 23.23 6.12 -8.87
N GLY A 74 23.10 7.34 -9.40
CA GLY A 74 23.64 7.71 -10.71
C GLY A 74 22.72 7.36 -11.89
N LEU A 75 21.47 6.99 -11.63
CA LEU A 75 20.43 6.87 -12.63
C LEU A 75 19.67 8.19 -12.77
N VAL A 76 19.16 8.46 -13.96
CA VAL A 76 18.21 9.54 -14.23
C VAL A 76 16.83 8.92 -14.38
N ARG A 77 15.85 9.40 -13.62
CA ARG A 77 14.46 8.96 -13.76
C ARG A 77 13.81 9.70 -14.91
N VAL A 78 13.11 8.98 -15.77
CA VAL A 78 12.41 9.55 -16.93
C VAL A 78 10.94 9.19 -16.86
N ARG A 79 10.07 10.19 -17.05
CA ARG A 79 8.62 10.04 -17.10
C ARG A 79 8.13 10.40 -18.49
N THR A 80 7.50 9.45 -19.18
CA THR A 80 6.91 9.65 -20.51
C THR A 80 5.39 9.53 -20.40
N PRO A 81 4.64 10.64 -20.40
CA PRO A 81 3.18 10.58 -20.36
C PRO A 81 2.61 9.92 -21.63
N VAL A 82 1.53 9.16 -21.49
CA VAL A 82 0.81 8.51 -22.59
C VAL A 82 -0.66 8.89 -22.51
N THR A 83 -1.09 9.77 -23.41
CA THR A 83 -2.47 10.22 -23.52
C THR A 83 -3.31 9.14 -24.20
N CYS A 84 -4.44 8.79 -23.60
CA CYS A 84 -5.36 7.76 -24.09
C CYS A 84 -6.76 8.36 -24.31
N ALA A 85 -7.71 7.55 -24.79
CA ALA A 85 -9.06 8.04 -25.04
C ALA A 85 -9.84 8.42 -23.77
N ASN A 86 -9.63 7.66 -22.70
CA ASN A 86 -10.34 7.75 -21.42
C ASN A 86 -9.36 8.00 -20.25
N GLY A 87 -8.33 8.83 -20.47
CA GLY A 87 -7.35 9.13 -19.44
C GLY A 87 -5.94 9.25 -20.00
N ARG A 88 -4.96 9.02 -19.15
CA ARG A 88 -3.55 8.91 -19.49
C ARG A 88 -2.89 7.98 -18.48
N PHE A 89 -1.77 7.41 -18.84
CA PHE A 89 -0.85 6.75 -17.90
C PHE A 89 0.55 7.32 -18.15
N THR A 90 1.53 6.98 -17.32
CA THR A 90 2.92 7.43 -17.49
C THR A 90 3.83 6.23 -17.57
N VAL A 91 4.72 6.19 -18.55
CA VAL A 91 5.82 5.22 -18.56
C VAL A 91 6.96 5.81 -17.73
N VAL A 92 7.35 5.13 -16.66
CA VAL A 92 8.46 5.55 -15.81
C VAL A 92 9.64 4.62 -16.05
N ALA A 93 10.77 5.18 -16.45
CA ALA A 93 12.01 4.47 -16.72
C ALA A 93 13.18 5.03 -15.90
N SER A 94 14.18 4.20 -15.63
CA SER A 94 15.44 4.63 -15.00
C SER A 94 16.58 4.42 -16.00
N VAL A 95 17.24 5.51 -16.43
CA VAL A 95 18.32 5.50 -17.42
C VAL A 95 19.67 5.61 -16.73
N GLY A 96 20.59 4.71 -17.03
CA GLY A 96 21.95 4.74 -16.51
C GLY A 96 22.92 5.55 -17.38
N ASP A 97 24.11 5.82 -16.83
CA ASP A 97 25.21 6.47 -17.57
C ASP A 97 25.69 5.65 -18.78
N ASP A 98 25.37 4.34 -18.82
CA ASP A 98 25.59 3.45 -19.96
C ASP A 98 24.62 3.69 -21.12
N GLY A 99 23.57 4.50 -20.91
CA GLY A 99 22.54 4.78 -21.91
C GLY A 99 21.50 3.66 -22.03
N LEU A 100 21.44 2.74 -21.06
CA LEU A 100 20.46 1.66 -21.02
C LEU A 100 19.41 1.91 -19.92
N LEU A 101 18.25 1.29 -20.08
CA LEU A 101 17.18 1.30 -19.08
C LEU A 101 17.42 0.19 -18.06
N HIS A 102 17.49 0.56 -16.79
CA HIS A 102 17.68 -0.35 -15.65
C HIS A 102 16.38 -0.65 -14.90
N GLY A 103 15.34 0.15 -15.12
CA GLY A 103 13.99 -0.09 -14.58
C GLY A 103 12.92 0.45 -15.51
N LEU A 104 11.75 -0.18 -15.50
CA LEU A 104 10.57 0.21 -16.26
C LEU A 104 9.30 -0.09 -15.47
N ARG A 105 8.38 0.87 -15.40
CA ARG A 105 7.03 0.70 -14.84
C ARG A 105 6.01 1.46 -15.69
N LEU A 106 4.85 0.84 -15.96
CA LEU A 106 3.67 1.55 -16.42
C LEU A 106 2.91 2.07 -15.18
N ASP A 107 2.77 3.37 -15.11
CA ASP A 107 2.15 4.10 -14.01
C ASP A 107 0.74 4.52 -14.46
N PRO A 108 -0.32 3.77 -14.10
CA PRO A 108 -1.71 3.98 -14.61
C PRO A 108 -2.30 5.35 -14.27
N HIS A 109 -1.58 6.16 -13.50
CA HIS A 109 -2.01 7.46 -13.02
C HIS A 109 -1.96 8.51 -14.14
N SER A 110 -3.12 8.81 -14.70
CA SER A 110 -3.43 10.21 -14.99
C SER A 110 -3.55 10.91 -13.66
N ALA A 111 -2.79 11.99 -13.50
CA ALA A 111 -2.97 12.91 -12.38
C ALA A 111 -4.37 13.55 -12.47
N ALA A 112 -5.42 12.80 -12.11
CA ALA A 112 -6.46 13.39 -11.30
C ALA A 112 -5.78 13.62 -9.95
N GLU A 113 -5.42 14.87 -9.68
CA GLU A 113 -4.96 15.24 -8.35
C GLU A 113 -6.04 14.79 -7.35
N TRP A 114 -5.62 14.06 -6.32
CA TRP A 114 -6.49 13.75 -5.21
C TRP A 114 -7.11 15.04 -4.68
N GLN A 115 -8.43 15.03 -4.48
CA GLN A 115 -9.14 16.16 -3.89
C GLN A 115 -9.43 15.87 -2.42
N PRO A 116 -9.41 16.87 -1.54
CA PRO A 116 -9.82 16.68 -0.16
C PRO A 116 -11.26 16.14 -0.06
N PRO A 117 -11.53 15.14 0.81
CA PRO A 117 -12.89 14.70 1.06
C PRO A 117 -13.72 15.83 1.68
N HIS A 118 -15.01 15.87 1.37
CA HIS A 118 -15.93 16.93 1.84
C HIS A 118 -16.03 17.10 3.38
N TYR A 119 -15.57 16.10 4.14
CA TYR A 119 -15.55 16.13 5.61
C TYR A 119 -14.21 16.58 6.21
N ALA A 120 -13.23 16.94 5.37
CA ALA A 120 -11.98 17.54 5.79
C ALA A 120 -12.11 19.07 5.77
N ASP A 121 -11.57 19.70 6.82
CA ASP A 121 -11.49 21.15 6.97
C ASP A 121 -10.02 21.52 7.16
N GLU A 122 -9.40 22.04 6.09
CA GLU A 122 -7.97 22.36 6.04
C GLU A 122 -7.55 23.45 7.03
N ASP A 123 -8.49 24.30 7.47
CA ASP A 123 -8.20 25.34 8.48
C ASP A 123 -8.10 24.76 9.90
N ARG A 124 -8.46 23.48 10.09
CA ARG A 124 -8.51 22.81 11.40
C ARG A 124 -7.30 21.98 11.74
N PHE A 125 -6.32 21.89 10.85
CA PHE A 125 -5.07 21.19 11.14
C PHE A 125 -3.91 21.75 10.32
N THR A 126 -2.69 21.41 10.70
CA THR A 126 -1.49 21.66 9.89
C THR A 126 -0.79 20.35 9.60
N GLU A 127 -0.15 20.23 8.45
CA GLU A 127 0.72 19.10 8.15
C GLU A 127 2.18 19.53 8.15
N ARG A 128 3.06 18.64 8.63
CA ARG A 128 4.50 18.78 8.43
C ARG A 128 5.14 17.43 8.20
N ASP A 129 6.19 17.43 7.38
CA ASP A 129 7.00 16.24 7.17
C ASP A 129 7.85 15.91 8.40
N VAL A 130 8.01 14.62 8.62
CA VAL A 130 8.84 14.04 9.68
C VAL A 130 9.67 12.90 9.11
N MET A 131 10.73 12.52 9.82
CA MET A 131 11.53 11.33 9.50
C MET A 131 11.41 10.34 10.65
N LEU A 132 11.13 9.08 10.35
CA LEU A 132 10.97 8.02 11.34
C LEU A 132 12.15 7.07 11.31
N GLY A 133 12.80 6.93 12.46
CA GLY A 133 14.06 6.20 12.61
C GLY A 133 15.28 7.05 12.25
N THR A 134 16.46 6.47 12.43
CA THR A 134 17.76 7.15 12.27
C THR A 134 18.75 6.36 11.41
N GLY A 135 18.35 5.20 10.90
CA GLY A 135 19.19 4.27 10.15
C GLY A 135 19.01 4.36 8.63
N PRO A 136 19.65 3.46 7.86
CA PRO A 136 19.60 3.45 6.40
C PRO A 136 18.19 3.19 5.84
N LEU A 137 17.30 2.61 6.65
CA LEU A 137 15.89 2.35 6.33
C LEU A 137 14.95 3.32 7.06
N ALA A 138 15.44 4.49 7.51
CA ALA A 138 14.56 5.53 8.03
C ALA A 138 13.58 5.97 6.94
N VAL A 139 12.31 6.15 7.29
CA VAL A 139 11.24 6.45 6.33
C VAL A 139 10.64 7.82 6.58
N PRO A 140 10.34 8.58 5.52
CA PRO A 140 9.64 9.84 5.68
C PRO A 140 8.17 9.59 6.05
N GLY A 141 7.59 10.54 6.77
CA GLY A 141 6.20 10.53 7.14
C GLY A 141 5.62 11.93 7.24
N THR A 142 4.33 12.01 7.49
CA THR A 142 3.60 13.26 7.65
C THR A 142 2.83 13.23 8.96
N LEU A 143 2.97 14.31 9.71
CA LEU A 143 2.24 14.55 10.95
C LEU A 143 1.18 15.62 10.68
N SER A 144 -0.08 15.24 10.81
CA SER A 144 -1.25 16.13 10.74
C SER A 144 -1.68 16.48 12.18
N LEU A 145 -1.52 17.75 12.58
CA LEU A 145 -1.82 18.24 13.93
C LEU A 145 -3.05 19.15 13.94
N PRO A 146 -4.08 18.87 14.76
CA PRO A 146 -5.22 19.77 14.92
C PRO A 146 -4.80 21.15 15.42
N THR A 147 -5.43 22.20 14.90
CA THR A 147 -5.26 23.57 15.39
C THR A 147 -5.99 23.76 16.71
N GLY A 148 -5.51 24.70 17.54
CA GLY A 148 -6.11 25.04 18.83
C GLY A 148 -5.48 24.35 20.05
N PRO A 149 -6.02 24.60 21.26
CA PRO A 149 -5.42 24.11 22.49
C PRO A 149 -5.71 22.61 22.70
N GLY A 150 -4.66 21.79 22.65
CA GLY A 150 -4.70 20.38 23.07
C GLY A 150 -4.64 20.21 24.60
N PRO A 151 -4.16 19.07 25.12
CA PRO A 151 -3.56 17.95 24.38
C PRO A 151 -4.62 17.05 23.70
N TRP A 152 -4.35 16.65 22.47
CA TRP A 152 -5.23 15.82 21.63
C TRP A 152 -4.87 14.33 21.73
N PRO A 153 -5.84 13.39 21.62
CA PRO A 153 -5.52 12.01 21.32
C PRO A 153 -4.78 11.93 19.98
N ALA A 154 -3.92 10.92 19.83
CA ALA A 154 -3.18 10.71 18.60
C ALA A 154 -3.29 9.28 18.09
N VAL A 155 -3.05 9.10 16.80
CA VAL A 155 -3.07 7.80 16.14
C VAL A 155 -1.98 7.71 15.07
N VAL A 156 -1.29 6.56 15.04
CA VAL A 156 -0.40 6.20 13.94
C VAL A 156 -1.17 5.34 12.94
N LEU A 157 -1.16 5.71 11.66
CA LEU A 157 -1.78 4.94 10.59
C LEU A 157 -0.78 3.93 10.00
N LEU A 158 -1.22 2.68 9.85
CA LEU A 158 -0.45 1.58 9.27
C LEU A 158 -1.16 1.11 8.00
N SER A 159 -0.49 1.24 6.85
CA SER A 159 -1.02 0.82 5.55
C SER A 159 -1.06 -0.70 5.38
N GLY A 160 -1.86 -1.14 4.41
CA GLY A 160 -2.05 -2.54 4.08
C GLY A 160 -0.83 -3.24 3.45
N GLY A 161 -1.10 -4.42 2.90
CA GLY A 161 -0.08 -5.26 2.28
C GLY A 161 0.43 -4.69 0.96
N GLY A 162 1.75 -4.53 0.84
CA GLY A 162 2.40 -3.98 -0.34
C GLY A 162 3.33 -2.79 -0.03
N PRO A 163 4.09 -2.32 -1.05
CA PRO A 163 4.99 -1.19 -0.92
C PRO A 163 4.22 0.13 -1.02
N PHE A 164 3.49 0.51 0.02
CA PHE A 164 2.69 1.74 0.03
C PHE A 164 3.46 2.96 0.53
N ASP A 165 3.16 4.12 -0.05
CA ASP A 165 3.46 5.42 0.54
C ASP A 165 2.59 5.67 1.79
N ARG A 166 2.84 6.77 2.50
CA ARG A 166 2.09 7.17 3.70
C ARG A 166 0.60 7.43 3.47
N ASP A 167 0.19 7.57 2.22
CA ASP A 167 -1.18 7.87 1.83
C ASP A 167 -1.99 6.60 1.52
N GLU A 168 -1.29 5.46 1.42
CA GLU A 168 -1.82 4.21 0.85
C GLU A 168 -2.38 4.46 -0.56
N SER A 169 -1.59 5.15 -1.38
CA SER A 169 -1.99 5.54 -2.74
C SER A 169 -2.37 4.31 -3.57
N SER A 170 -3.61 4.27 -4.05
CA SER A 170 -4.16 3.22 -4.91
C SER A 170 -4.97 3.84 -6.06
N GLY A 171 -4.36 3.92 -7.24
CA GLY A 171 -4.93 4.72 -8.32
C GLY A 171 -5.07 6.19 -7.89
N PRO A 172 -6.20 6.87 -8.14
CA PRO A 172 -6.42 8.24 -7.70
C PRO A 172 -6.69 8.38 -6.19
N ASN A 173 -6.73 7.26 -5.45
CA ASN A 173 -7.25 7.21 -4.10
C ASN A 173 -6.15 7.23 -3.05
N LYS A 174 -6.44 7.86 -1.90
CA LYS A 174 -5.51 8.01 -0.77
C LYS A 174 -6.23 7.77 0.56
N PRO A 175 -6.69 6.53 0.83
CA PRO A 175 -7.55 6.23 1.99
C PRO A 175 -6.92 6.57 3.34
N LEU A 176 -5.60 6.44 3.52
CA LEU A 176 -4.98 6.90 4.78
C LEU A 176 -4.85 8.41 4.87
N LYS A 177 -4.75 9.13 3.74
CA LYS A 177 -4.85 10.60 3.73
C LYS A 177 -6.25 11.07 4.08
N ASP A 178 -7.26 10.42 3.52
CA ASP A 178 -8.67 10.67 3.82
C ASP A 178 -8.95 10.52 5.32
N LEU A 179 -8.46 9.44 5.93
CA LEU A 179 -8.52 9.23 7.38
C LEU A 179 -7.73 10.31 8.12
N ALA A 180 -6.49 10.60 7.72
CA ALA A 180 -5.66 11.58 8.41
C ALA A 180 -6.33 12.96 8.47
N TRP A 181 -6.83 13.45 7.35
CA TRP A 181 -7.49 14.76 7.27
C TRP A 181 -8.85 14.76 7.99
N GLY A 182 -9.64 13.69 7.84
CA GLY A 182 -10.92 13.55 8.52
C GLY A 182 -10.80 13.48 10.05
N LEU A 183 -9.79 12.78 10.56
CA LEU A 183 -9.51 12.64 11.98
C LEU A 183 -8.86 13.92 12.55
N ALA A 184 -7.95 14.56 11.84
CA ALA A 184 -7.35 15.83 12.26
C ALA A 184 -8.39 16.96 12.34
N THR A 185 -9.31 17.02 11.39
CA THR A 185 -10.51 17.89 11.43
C THR A 185 -11.32 17.70 12.72
N ARG A 186 -11.33 16.48 13.26
CA ARG A 186 -12.05 16.05 14.47
C ARG A 186 -11.15 15.97 15.72
N HIS A 187 -10.08 16.76 15.75
CA HIS A 187 -9.21 16.92 16.92
C HIS A 187 -8.43 15.66 17.33
N VAL A 188 -7.99 14.87 16.35
CA VAL A 188 -7.06 13.75 16.56
C VAL A 188 -5.76 14.05 15.83
N ALA A 189 -4.62 14.00 16.51
CA ALA A 189 -3.31 14.08 15.84
C ALA A 189 -3.03 12.78 15.07
N VAL A 190 -2.59 12.89 13.83
CA VAL A 190 -2.40 11.72 12.96
C VAL A 190 -0.99 11.68 12.41
N LEU A 191 -0.33 10.53 12.54
CA LEU A 191 0.96 10.29 11.92
C LEU A 191 0.87 9.13 10.94
N ARG A 192 1.30 9.38 9.71
CA ARG A 192 1.34 8.42 8.61
C ARG A 192 2.74 8.40 8.02
N PHE A 193 3.18 7.26 7.49
CA PHE A 193 4.55 7.10 7.00
C PHE A 193 4.67 6.16 5.82
N ASP A 194 5.69 6.40 5.00
CA ASP A 194 6.01 5.55 3.86
C ASP A 194 6.55 4.21 4.37
N LYS A 195 6.16 3.10 3.77
CA LYS A 195 6.75 1.81 4.13
C LYS A 195 8.19 1.73 3.63
N ALA A 196 9.06 1.01 4.34
CA ALA A 196 10.45 0.83 3.90
C ALA A 196 10.53 0.14 2.52
N THR A 197 9.55 -0.71 2.21
CA THR A 197 9.36 -1.35 0.90
C THR A 197 8.96 -0.38 -0.21
N PHE A 198 8.39 0.78 0.12
CA PHE A 198 8.14 1.86 -0.82
C PHE A 198 9.32 2.82 -0.92
N ALA A 199 9.87 3.23 0.22
CA ALA A 199 10.91 4.25 0.30
C ALA A 199 12.31 3.72 -0.09
N HIS A 200 12.57 2.42 0.11
CA HIS A 200 13.89 1.79 -0.06
C HIS A 200 13.83 0.41 -0.74
N PRO A 201 13.09 0.21 -1.85
CA PRO A 201 12.84 -1.11 -2.44
C PRO A 201 14.13 -1.88 -2.79
N ASP A 202 15.18 -1.18 -3.19
CA ASP A 202 16.46 -1.77 -3.63
C ASP A 202 17.47 -1.98 -2.49
N ARG A 203 17.11 -1.60 -1.26
CA ARG A 203 18.03 -1.63 -0.09
C ARG A 203 17.56 -2.56 1.02
N LEU A 204 16.48 -3.29 0.78
CA LEU A 204 15.95 -4.25 1.73
C LEU A 204 16.88 -5.48 1.83
N PRO A 205 17.21 -5.93 3.05
CA PRO A 205 17.86 -7.21 3.25
C PRO A 205 17.06 -8.37 2.64
N SER A 206 17.73 -9.44 2.23
CA SER A 206 17.05 -10.63 1.68
C SER A 206 16.17 -11.35 2.71
N ASP A 207 16.50 -11.18 3.99
CA ASP A 207 15.77 -11.72 5.15
C ASP A 207 14.75 -10.75 5.74
N PHE A 208 14.41 -9.65 5.03
CA PHE A 208 13.44 -8.66 5.47
C PHE A 208 12.05 -9.28 5.69
N THR A 209 11.46 -9.03 6.86
CA THR A 209 10.19 -9.62 7.32
C THR A 209 9.07 -8.59 7.41
N MET A 210 7.83 -9.07 7.63
CA MET A 210 6.72 -8.18 7.99
C MET A 210 7.01 -7.41 9.28
N ALA A 211 7.67 -8.06 10.25
CA ALA A 211 8.06 -7.39 11.49
C ALA A 211 8.98 -6.19 11.22
N ASP A 212 10.01 -6.36 10.39
CA ASP A 212 10.96 -5.30 10.04
C ASP A 212 10.30 -4.16 9.28
N GLU A 213 9.28 -4.49 8.48
CA GLU A 213 8.52 -3.52 7.69
C GLU A 213 7.69 -2.58 8.56
N TYR A 214 7.08 -3.08 9.63
CA TYR A 214 6.09 -2.33 10.42
C TYR A 214 6.57 -1.89 11.79
N LEU A 215 7.25 -2.74 12.56
CA LEU A 215 7.53 -2.46 13.97
C LEU A 215 8.46 -1.25 14.16
N PRO A 216 9.65 -1.17 13.52
CA PRO A 216 10.55 -0.06 13.73
C PRO A 216 9.95 1.32 13.41
N PRO A 217 9.35 1.56 12.23
CA PRO A 217 8.76 2.87 11.93
C PRO A 217 7.52 3.17 12.78
N ALA A 218 6.67 2.18 13.10
CA ALA A 218 5.50 2.40 13.94
C ALA A 218 5.89 2.79 15.38
N LEU A 219 6.88 2.12 15.98
CA LEU A 219 7.37 2.48 17.32
C LEU A 219 8.04 3.86 17.31
N ALA A 220 8.78 4.20 16.25
CA ALA A 220 9.35 5.54 16.09
C ALA A 220 8.24 6.61 15.96
N ALA A 221 7.17 6.33 15.22
CA ALA A 221 6.01 7.21 15.09
C ALA A 221 5.30 7.44 16.43
N VAL A 222 5.06 6.36 17.19
CA VAL A 222 4.46 6.43 18.53
C VAL A 222 5.32 7.31 19.46
N GLN A 223 6.63 7.10 19.47
CA GLN A 223 7.55 7.92 20.27
C GLN A 223 7.56 9.38 19.85
N LEU A 224 7.55 9.65 18.54
CA LEU A 224 7.49 11.02 18.02
C LEU A 224 6.20 11.73 18.44
N LEU A 225 5.06 11.06 18.36
CA LEU A 225 3.76 11.60 18.79
C LEU A 225 3.76 11.94 20.29
N ARG A 226 4.28 11.07 21.15
CA ARG A 226 4.36 11.31 22.60
C ARG A 226 5.24 12.51 22.98
N GLN A 227 6.15 12.93 22.10
CA GLN A 227 7.02 14.08 22.30
C GLN A 227 6.39 15.39 21.83
N GLN A 228 5.20 15.36 21.20
CA GLN A 228 4.52 16.57 20.76
C GLN A 228 3.78 17.23 21.92
N PRO A 229 4.00 18.53 22.17
CA PRO A 229 3.30 19.23 23.25
C PRO A 229 1.77 19.31 23.04
N GLU A 230 1.31 19.20 21.80
CA GLU A 230 -0.11 19.19 21.43
C GLU A 230 -0.77 17.82 21.61
N VAL A 231 -0.01 16.76 21.90
CA VAL A 231 -0.51 15.37 22.01
C VAL A 231 -0.57 14.94 23.47
N ALA A 232 -1.64 14.24 23.84
CA ALA A 232 -1.74 13.55 25.12
C ALA A 232 -0.90 12.26 25.06
N PRO A 233 0.24 12.17 25.76
CA PRO A 233 1.21 11.08 25.56
C PRO A 233 0.68 9.70 26.01
N ASP A 234 -0.33 9.69 26.88
CA ASP A 234 -1.06 8.50 27.35
C ASP A 234 -2.24 8.11 26.45
N ARG A 235 -2.52 8.88 25.39
CA ARG A 235 -3.63 8.66 24.44
C ARG A 235 -3.12 8.51 23.00
N VAL A 236 -2.05 7.74 22.83
CA VAL A 236 -1.48 7.39 21.52
C VAL A 236 -1.93 5.98 21.10
N HIS A 237 -2.59 5.92 19.96
CA HIS A 237 -3.25 4.72 19.42
C HIS A 237 -2.58 4.25 18.12
N LEU A 238 -2.94 3.06 17.67
CA LEU A 238 -2.65 2.60 16.31
C LEU A 238 -3.95 2.40 15.54
N LEU A 239 -3.95 2.77 14.27
CA LEU A 239 -4.98 2.39 13.31
C LEU A 239 -4.30 1.65 12.17
N GLY A 240 -4.69 0.40 11.94
CA GLY A 240 -4.16 -0.40 10.85
C GLY A 240 -5.22 -0.78 9.84
N HIS A 241 -4.93 -0.61 8.55
CA HIS A 241 -5.76 -1.10 7.45
C HIS A 241 -5.20 -2.42 6.92
N SER A 242 -6.08 -3.39 6.62
CA SER A 242 -5.69 -4.67 6.02
C SER A 242 -4.56 -5.34 6.82
N MET A 243 -3.42 -5.62 6.19
CA MET A 243 -2.24 -6.18 6.86
C MET A 243 -1.66 -5.26 7.96
N GLY A 244 -1.83 -3.94 7.84
CA GLY A 244 -1.57 -2.99 8.91
C GLY A 244 -2.43 -3.25 10.16
N GLY A 245 -3.68 -3.68 9.95
CA GLY A 245 -4.58 -4.13 11.01
C GLY A 245 -4.14 -5.47 11.62
N LYS A 246 -3.66 -6.41 10.78
CA LYS A 246 -3.06 -7.67 11.24
C LYS A 246 -1.86 -7.45 12.16
N VAL A 247 -0.98 -6.52 11.84
CA VAL A 247 0.28 -6.31 12.60
C VAL A 247 0.12 -5.38 13.81
N ALA A 248 -0.92 -4.55 13.87
CA ALA A 248 -1.13 -3.63 14.98
C ALA A 248 -1.11 -4.30 16.38
N PRO A 249 -1.71 -5.50 16.59
CA PRO A 249 -1.57 -6.23 17.86
C PRO A 249 -0.13 -6.60 18.21
N ARG A 250 0.71 -6.94 17.22
CA ARG A 250 2.14 -7.23 17.44
C ARG A 250 2.89 -5.99 17.91
N ILE A 251 2.57 -4.83 17.34
CA ILE A 251 3.19 -3.55 17.75
C ILE A 251 2.74 -3.17 19.17
N ALA A 252 1.46 -3.29 19.49
CA ALA A 252 0.95 -3.05 20.85
C ALA A 252 1.47 -4.06 21.89
N ALA A 253 1.79 -5.29 21.48
CA ALA A 253 2.49 -6.24 22.36
C ALA A 253 3.94 -5.80 22.64
N ALA A 254 4.60 -5.15 21.67
CA ALA A 254 5.96 -4.64 21.82
C ALA A 254 6.02 -3.31 22.60
N ASP A 255 4.98 -2.47 22.52
CA ASP A 255 4.78 -1.29 23.36
C ASP A 255 3.41 -1.32 24.06
N PRO A 256 3.34 -1.90 25.27
CA PRO A 256 2.10 -2.00 26.05
C PRO A 256 1.51 -0.65 26.49
N SER A 257 2.19 0.47 26.26
CA SER A 257 1.68 1.80 26.57
C SER A 257 0.85 2.43 25.43
N ILE A 258 0.64 1.69 24.33
CA ILE A 258 -0.32 2.08 23.29
C ILE A 258 -1.74 2.02 23.88
N ALA A 259 -2.46 3.13 23.78
CA ALA A 259 -3.74 3.37 24.46
C ALA A 259 -4.89 2.53 23.89
N GLY A 260 -4.81 2.12 22.63
CA GLY A 260 -5.83 1.29 21.98
C GLY A 260 -5.56 1.07 20.50
N LEU A 261 -6.36 0.18 19.89
CA LEU A 261 -6.23 -0.21 18.48
C LEU A 261 -7.52 0.05 17.70
N VAL A 262 -7.38 0.60 16.49
CA VAL A 262 -8.42 0.61 15.46
C VAL A 262 -7.99 -0.31 14.32
N LEU A 263 -8.76 -1.36 14.05
CA LEU A 263 -8.45 -2.38 13.06
C LEU A 263 -9.46 -2.29 11.92
N LEU A 264 -9.03 -1.81 10.76
CA LEU A 264 -9.87 -1.63 9.57
C LEU A 264 -9.61 -2.77 8.59
N ALA A 265 -10.64 -3.56 8.27
CA ALA A 265 -10.52 -4.71 7.35
C ALA A 265 -9.31 -5.60 7.69
N ALA A 266 -9.05 -5.83 8.98
CA ALA A 266 -7.85 -6.52 9.44
C ALA A 266 -7.93 -8.02 9.14
N ASP A 267 -7.05 -8.49 8.27
CA ASP A 267 -7.05 -9.89 7.84
C ASP A 267 -6.51 -10.82 8.94
N THR A 268 -7.11 -12.00 9.05
CA THR A 268 -6.77 -12.99 10.09
C THR A 268 -6.48 -14.37 9.51
N GLN A 269 -6.93 -14.64 8.28
CA GLN A 269 -6.53 -15.84 7.59
C GLN A 269 -5.02 -15.84 7.33
N PRO A 270 -4.39 -17.03 7.28
CA PRO A 270 -3.07 -17.18 6.71
C PRO A 270 -3.05 -16.54 5.31
N MET A 271 -2.13 -15.61 5.08
CA MET A 271 -2.17 -14.74 3.89
C MET A 271 -2.10 -15.52 2.57
N HIS A 272 -1.46 -16.70 2.55
CA HIS A 272 -1.40 -17.56 1.38
C HIS A 272 -2.76 -18.20 1.04
N GLU A 273 -3.60 -18.49 2.04
CA GLU A 273 -4.98 -18.96 1.84
C GLU A 273 -5.88 -17.81 1.36
N ALA A 274 -5.76 -16.64 2.00
CA ALA A 274 -6.48 -15.44 1.60
C ALA A 274 -6.14 -15.04 0.15
N ALA A 275 -4.88 -15.12 -0.26
CA ALA A 275 -4.46 -14.85 -1.64
C ALA A 275 -5.17 -15.77 -2.65
N VAL A 276 -5.29 -17.07 -2.34
CA VAL A 276 -6.04 -18.03 -3.19
C VAL A 276 -7.52 -17.68 -3.23
N ARG A 277 -8.12 -17.31 -2.09
CA ARG A 277 -9.53 -16.87 -2.03
C ARG A 277 -9.78 -15.66 -2.92
N VAL A 278 -8.95 -14.62 -2.79
CA VAL A 278 -9.05 -13.41 -3.61
C VAL A 278 -8.85 -13.74 -5.09
N ALA A 279 -7.88 -14.60 -5.42
CA ALA A 279 -7.65 -14.99 -6.81
C ALA A 279 -8.84 -15.71 -7.43
N ARG A 280 -9.51 -16.60 -6.70
CA ARG A 280 -10.76 -17.23 -7.14
C ARG A 280 -11.85 -16.21 -7.36
N SER A 281 -12.05 -15.29 -6.42
CA SER A 281 -13.05 -14.22 -6.56
C SER A 281 -12.80 -13.34 -7.78
N LEU A 282 -11.54 -13.09 -8.15
CA LEU A 282 -11.19 -12.32 -9.35
C LEU A 282 -11.36 -13.15 -10.63
N ALA A 283 -11.05 -14.44 -10.60
CA ALA A 283 -11.29 -15.36 -11.71
C ALA A 283 -12.79 -15.49 -12.02
N ASP A 284 -13.66 -15.44 -11.01
CA ASP A 284 -15.12 -15.46 -11.20
C ASP A 284 -15.64 -14.19 -11.90
N LEU A 285 -14.97 -13.05 -11.74
CA LEU A 285 -15.32 -11.79 -12.41
C LEU A 285 -14.90 -11.79 -13.89
N ALA A 286 -13.80 -12.47 -14.21
CA ALA A 286 -13.22 -12.53 -15.56
C ALA A 286 -12.74 -13.97 -15.88
N PRO A 287 -13.68 -14.92 -16.10
CA PRO A 287 -13.34 -16.32 -16.27
C PRO A 287 -12.60 -16.58 -17.58
N GLY A 288 -11.65 -17.51 -17.55
CA GLY A 288 -10.93 -17.96 -18.74
C GLY A 288 -9.67 -18.77 -18.42
N PRO A 289 -9.04 -19.42 -19.42
CA PRO A 289 -7.88 -20.30 -19.19
C PRO A 289 -6.73 -19.62 -18.45
N SER A 290 -6.45 -18.34 -18.73
CA SER A 290 -5.41 -17.58 -18.03
C SER A 290 -5.73 -17.36 -16.55
N ALA A 291 -7.00 -17.13 -16.21
CA ALA A 291 -7.43 -17.01 -14.82
C ALA A 291 -7.31 -18.36 -14.08
N ASP A 292 -7.70 -19.46 -14.73
CA ASP A 292 -7.57 -20.81 -14.18
C ASP A 292 -6.10 -21.21 -13.94
N GLU A 293 -5.21 -20.89 -14.88
CA GLU A 293 -3.77 -21.12 -14.76
C GLU A 293 -3.17 -20.30 -13.62
N TRP A 294 -3.55 -19.03 -13.48
CA TRP A 294 -3.10 -18.15 -12.41
C TRP A 294 -3.56 -18.66 -11.04
N VAL A 295 -4.84 -18.98 -10.87
CA VAL A 295 -5.38 -19.56 -9.63
C VAL A 295 -4.67 -20.87 -9.29
N SER A 296 -4.45 -21.74 -10.29
CA SER A 296 -3.74 -23.01 -10.10
C SER A 296 -2.27 -22.81 -9.70
N ALA A 297 -1.59 -21.82 -10.26
CA ALA A 297 -0.23 -21.46 -9.86
C ALA A 297 -0.20 -20.97 -8.41
N LEU A 298 -1.12 -20.07 -8.05
CA LEU A 298 -1.20 -19.53 -6.70
C LEU A 298 -1.52 -20.61 -5.65
N ILE A 299 -2.39 -21.58 -5.98
CA ILE A 299 -2.66 -22.76 -5.13
C ILE A 299 -1.37 -23.55 -4.86
N ARG A 300 -0.55 -23.80 -5.88
CA ARG A 300 0.73 -24.52 -5.71
C ARG A 300 1.70 -23.74 -4.82
N GLN A 301 1.82 -22.43 -5.05
CA GLN A 301 2.67 -21.55 -4.25
C GLN A 301 2.18 -21.47 -2.79
N ALA A 302 0.87 -21.39 -2.57
CA ALA A 302 0.27 -21.37 -1.24
C ALA A 302 0.51 -22.69 -0.49
N ALA A 303 0.42 -23.84 -1.19
CA ALA A 303 0.74 -25.14 -0.62
C ALA A 303 2.22 -25.23 -0.19
N LEU A 304 3.14 -24.67 -0.98
CA LEU A 304 4.56 -24.56 -0.61
C LEU A 304 4.76 -23.74 0.67
N VAL A 305 4.06 -22.61 0.81
CA VAL A 305 4.10 -21.77 2.03
C VAL A 305 3.55 -22.50 3.25
N ALA A 306 2.47 -23.27 3.09
CA ALA A 306 1.86 -24.03 4.18
C ALA A 306 2.71 -25.23 4.61
N GLY A 307 3.49 -25.80 3.69
CA GLY A 307 4.25 -27.02 3.88
C GLY A 307 5.58 -26.87 4.63
N PRO A 308 6.16 -27.98 5.13
CA PRO A 308 7.49 -27.99 5.73
C PRO A 308 8.62 -27.67 4.74
N GLU A 309 8.32 -27.64 3.44
CA GLU A 309 9.29 -27.35 2.36
C GLU A 309 9.68 -25.87 2.29
N LEU A 310 8.88 -24.96 2.88
CA LEU A 310 9.29 -23.56 3.00
C LEU A 310 10.48 -23.43 3.97
N THR A 311 11.65 -23.14 3.41
CA THR A 311 12.90 -22.85 4.12
C THR A 311 13.37 -21.42 3.85
N PRO A 312 14.27 -20.84 4.68
CA PRO A 312 14.84 -19.50 4.44
C PRO A 312 15.49 -19.33 3.06
N ASP A 313 15.98 -20.42 2.45
CA ASP A 313 16.63 -20.41 1.13
C ASP A 313 15.64 -20.56 -0.04
N THR A 314 14.34 -20.66 0.23
CA THR A 314 13.34 -20.84 -0.83
C THR A 314 13.29 -19.61 -1.75
N PRO A 315 13.51 -19.77 -3.06
CA PRO A 315 13.49 -18.63 -3.98
C PRO A 315 12.13 -17.93 -4.03
N SER A 316 12.12 -16.60 -3.94
CA SER A 316 10.88 -15.79 -3.89
C SER A 316 9.98 -15.93 -5.11
N HIS A 317 10.54 -16.21 -6.30
CA HIS A 317 9.75 -16.44 -7.53
C HIS A 317 8.89 -17.71 -7.47
N LEU A 318 9.18 -18.64 -6.53
CA LEU A 318 8.36 -19.82 -6.27
C LEU A 318 7.27 -19.54 -5.23
N LEU A 319 7.26 -18.36 -4.62
CA LEU A 319 6.35 -17.99 -3.53
C LEU A 319 5.29 -16.99 -4.03
N PRO A 320 4.13 -16.92 -3.37
CA PRO A 320 3.08 -16.00 -3.77
C PRO A 320 3.58 -14.55 -3.73
N LEU A 321 3.14 -13.74 -4.70
CA LEU A 321 3.37 -12.30 -4.78
C LEU A 321 4.86 -11.87 -4.86
N GLY A 322 5.78 -12.82 -5.07
CA GLY A 322 7.21 -12.53 -5.13
C GLY A 322 7.85 -12.15 -3.79
N LEU A 323 7.16 -12.36 -2.66
CA LEU A 323 7.69 -12.07 -1.32
C LEU A 323 8.78 -13.09 -0.93
N SER A 324 9.73 -12.65 -0.09
CA SER A 324 10.84 -13.49 0.37
C SER A 324 10.35 -14.64 1.27
N ALA A 325 11.15 -15.71 1.36
CA ALA A 325 10.87 -16.80 2.27
C ALA A 325 10.86 -16.35 3.74
N ALA A 326 11.75 -15.42 4.12
CA ALA A 326 11.77 -14.84 5.46
C ALA A 326 10.46 -14.14 5.80
N TYR A 327 9.89 -13.39 4.86
CA TYR A 327 8.60 -12.72 5.03
C TYR A 327 7.47 -13.74 5.27
N TRP A 328 7.42 -14.81 4.46
CA TRP A 328 6.42 -15.87 4.62
C TRP A 328 6.58 -16.67 5.91
N LEU A 329 7.82 -16.92 6.35
CA LEU A 329 8.12 -17.59 7.61
C LEU A 329 7.66 -16.75 8.81
N ASP A 330 7.88 -15.44 8.79
CA ASP A 330 7.41 -14.51 9.83
C ASP A 330 5.87 -14.47 9.87
N LEU A 331 5.20 -14.35 8.71
CA LEU A 331 3.74 -14.42 8.62
C LEU A 331 3.18 -15.74 9.16
N ARG A 332 3.80 -16.87 8.82
CA ARG A 332 3.36 -18.20 9.28
C ARG A 332 3.53 -18.39 10.79
N ALA A 333 4.53 -17.76 11.38
CA ALA A 333 4.81 -17.83 12.81
C ALA A 333 3.93 -16.88 13.65
N TYR A 334 3.18 -15.97 13.02
CA TYR A 334 2.43 -14.93 13.70
C TYR A 334 0.91 -15.17 13.63
N ASP A 335 0.28 -15.29 14.81
CA ASP A 335 -1.17 -15.31 14.96
C ASP A 335 -1.65 -13.94 15.49
N PRO A 336 -2.28 -13.09 14.63
CA PRO A 336 -2.75 -11.78 15.04
C PRO A 336 -3.91 -11.83 16.03
N VAL A 337 -4.79 -12.82 15.89
CA VAL A 337 -6.00 -12.97 16.71
C VAL A 337 -5.63 -13.40 18.12
N ALA A 338 -4.80 -14.42 18.25
CA ALA A 338 -4.29 -14.86 19.54
C ALA A 338 -3.45 -13.76 20.22
N THR A 339 -2.72 -12.96 19.44
CA THR A 339 -1.95 -11.83 19.98
C THR A 339 -2.87 -10.75 20.53
N ALA A 340 -3.90 -10.34 19.79
CA ALA A 340 -4.87 -9.35 20.26
C ALA A 340 -5.66 -9.82 21.49
N ALA A 341 -6.02 -11.11 21.56
CA ALA A 341 -6.73 -11.68 22.71
C ALA A 341 -5.94 -11.58 24.03
N ARG A 342 -4.61 -11.46 23.97
CA ARG A 342 -3.74 -11.28 25.14
C ARG A 342 -3.50 -9.82 25.53
N LEU A 343 -3.85 -8.87 24.68
CA LEU A 343 -3.71 -7.45 24.99
C LEU A 343 -4.79 -7.00 25.98
N THR A 344 -4.53 -5.89 26.68
CA THR A 344 -5.49 -5.30 27.63
C THR A 344 -6.07 -3.98 27.14
N CYS A 345 -5.49 -3.37 26.11
CA CYS A 345 -5.99 -2.12 25.57
C CYS A 345 -7.33 -2.32 24.84
N PRO A 346 -8.21 -1.30 24.82
CA PRO A 346 -9.47 -1.31 24.08
C PRO A 346 -9.23 -1.40 22.57
N MET A 347 -10.21 -1.95 21.85
CA MET A 347 -10.12 -2.09 20.39
C MET A 347 -11.42 -1.71 19.69
N LEU A 348 -11.31 -1.09 18.53
CA LEU A 348 -12.39 -0.91 17.57
C LEU A 348 -12.04 -1.67 16.28
N ILE A 349 -12.88 -2.62 15.89
CA ILE A 349 -12.70 -3.40 14.66
C ILE A 349 -13.84 -3.06 13.71
N LEU A 350 -13.49 -2.47 12.57
CA LEU A 350 -14.44 -2.11 11.52
C LEU A 350 -14.20 -2.97 10.28
N GLN A 351 -15.28 -3.44 9.67
CA GLN A 351 -15.24 -4.25 8.45
C GLN A 351 -16.17 -3.67 7.39
N GLY A 352 -15.71 -3.61 6.14
CA GLY A 352 -16.58 -3.34 5.00
C GLY A 352 -17.44 -4.54 4.67
N GLY A 353 -18.75 -4.35 4.56
CA GLY A 353 -19.71 -5.41 4.20
C GLY A 353 -19.58 -5.85 2.74
N ARG A 354 -19.03 -5.00 1.87
CA ARG A 354 -18.71 -5.30 0.47
C ARG A 354 -17.22 -5.62 0.28
N ASP A 355 -16.51 -6.01 1.32
CA ASP A 355 -15.10 -6.34 1.19
C ASP A 355 -14.91 -7.78 0.66
N TYR A 356 -14.36 -7.90 -0.55
CA TYR A 356 -14.03 -9.19 -1.16
C TYR A 356 -12.59 -9.65 -0.85
N GLN A 357 -11.74 -8.76 -0.36
CA GLN A 357 -10.35 -9.05 -0.03
C GLN A 357 -10.22 -9.61 1.37
N VAL A 358 -10.89 -9.00 2.34
CA VAL A 358 -10.97 -9.43 3.73
C VAL A 358 -12.43 -9.58 4.08
N THR A 359 -12.93 -10.80 4.22
CA THR A 359 -14.38 -11.01 4.24
C THR A 359 -14.91 -11.12 5.65
N VAL A 360 -16.19 -10.80 5.83
CA VAL A 360 -16.90 -11.06 7.10
C VAL A 360 -16.86 -12.55 7.46
N ALA A 361 -17.04 -13.41 6.46
CA ALA A 361 -17.18 -14.85 6.66
C ALA A 361 -15.86 -15.56 6.97
N ASP A 362 -14.73 -15.02 6.51
CA ASP A 362 -13.42 -15.65 6.59
C ASP A 362 -12.55 -15.04 7.67
N ASP A 363 -12.62 -13.71 7.83
CA ASP A 363 -11.69 -12.93 8.63
C ASP A 363 -12.37 -12.29 9.85
N LEU A 364 -13.47 -11.55 9.67
CA LEU A 364 -14.13 -10.86 10.80
C LEU A 364 -14.66 -11.85 11.85
N ILE A 365 -15.20 -12.99 11.42
CA ILE A 365 -15.72 -14.00 12.34
C ILE A 365 -14.66 -14.48 13.33
N ARG A 366 -13.39 -14.57 12.91
CA ARG A 366 -12.28 -14.99 13.78
C ARG A 366 -11.99 -13.95 14.86
N TRP A 367 -12.05 -12.66 14.51
CA TRP A 367 -12.00 -11.58 15.50
C TRP A 367 -13.18 -11.65 16.49
N GLN A 368 -14.39 -11.86 15.98
CA GLN A 368 -15.61 -11.95 16.80
C GLN A 368 -15.53 -13.10 17.81
N GLU A 369 -15.16 -14.30 17.35
CA GLU A 369 -15.07 -15.48 18.20
C GLU A 369 -13.99 -15.33 19.28
N ALA A 370 -12.79 -14.91 18.88
CA ALA A 370 -11.66 -14.85 19.80
C ALA A 370 -11.78 -13.71 20.82
N LEU A 371 -12.43 -12.59 20.46
CA LEU A 371 -12.53 -11.41 21.32
C LEU A 371 -13.90 -11.26 21.99
N ALA A 372 -14.83 -12.22 21.82
CA ALA A 372 -16.17 -12.19 22.42
C ALA A 372 -16.17 -12.01 23.96
N HIS A 373 -15.09 -12.43 24.61
CA HIS A 373 -14.91 -12.34 26.06
C HIS A 373 -14.43 -10.96 26.54
N ARG A 374 -14.11 -10.03 25.62
CA ARG A 374 -13.50 -8.73 25.90
C ARG A 374 -14.52 -7.59 25.70
N PRO A 375 -15.15 -7.07 26.77
CA PRO A 375 -16.16 -6.00 26.65
C PRO A 375 -15.61 -4.66 26.14
N GLU A 376 -14.30 -4.44 26.24
CA GLU A 376 -13.57 -3.28 25.72
C GLU A 376 -13.29 -3.34 24.20
N VAL A 377 -13.72 -4.42 23.53
CA VAL A 377 -13.63 -4.60 22.08
C VAL A 377 -14.98 -4.33 21.43
N ALA A 378 -15.03 -3.33 20.55
CA ALA A 378 -16.18 -3.06 19.71
C ALA A 378 -15.92 -3.59 18.28
N ILE A 379 -16.85 -4.38 17.75
CA ILE A 379 -16.78 -4.90 16.38
C ILE A 379 -18.02 -4.43 15.61
N ARG A 380 -17.81 -3.87 14.41
CA ARG A 380 -18.86 -3.25 13.58
C ARG A 380 -18.64 -3.53 12.10
N ILE A 381 -19.75 -3.59 11.36
CA ILE A 381 -19.76 -3.78 9.91
C ILE A 381 -20.44 -2.56 9.29
N HIS A 382 -19.73 -1.87 8.40
CA HIS A 382 -20.30 -0.85 7.52
C HIS A 382 -20.76 -1.55 6.24
N GLN A 383 -22.08 -1.75 6.10
CA GLN A 383 -22.63 -2.68 5.12
C GLN A 383 -22.28 -2.33 3.66
N ASP A 384 -22.29 -1.04 3.33
CA ASP A 384 -22.23 -0.56 1.95
C ASP A 384 -20.82 -0.13 1.50
N VAL A 385 -19.78 -0.42 2.30
CA VAL A 385 -18.40 -0.03 1.97
C VAL A 385 -17.54 -1.23 1.56
N ASN A 386 -16.61 -1.00 0.64
CA ASN A 386 -15.65 -1.99 0.13
C ASN A 386 -14.38 -2.07 1.01
N HIS A 387 -13.32 -2.73 0.51
CA HIS A 387 -12.05 -2.93 1.25
C HIS A 387 -11.37 -1.61 1.64
N LEU A 388 -11.47 -0.56 0.81
CA LEU A 388 -10.93 0.77 1.08
C LEU A 388 -11.90 1.64 1.91
N PHE A 389 -12.99 1.04 2.41
CA PHE A 389 -14.08 1.73 3.09
C PHE A 389 -14.78 2.78 2.22
N PHE A 390 -14.77 2.61 0.89
CA PHE A 390 -15.52 3.47 -0.03
C PHE A 390 -16.94 2.93 -0.18
N SER A 391 -17.90 3.84 -0.08
CA SER A 391 -19.30 3.54 -0.33
C SER A 391 -19.53 3.07 -1.76
N GLY A 392 -20.35 2.04 -1.92
CA GLY A 392 -20.79 1.58 -3.23
C GLY A 392 -21.95 0.60 -3.13
N SER A 393 -22.31 -0.01 -4.25
CA SER A 393 -23.44 -0.93 -4.31
C SER A 393 -23.16 -2.09 -5.26
N GLY A 394 -23.89 -3.19 -5.09
CA GLY A 394 -23.68 -4.39 -5.89
C GLY A 394 -22.34 -5.07 -5.59
N GLN A 395 -21.94 -5.97 -6.49
CA GLN A 395 -20.74 -6.78 -6.35
C GLN A 395 -19.49 -5.88 -6.42
N PRO A 396 -18.63 -5.92 -5.39
CA PRO A 396 -17.40 -5.13 -5.37
C PRO A 396 -16.40 -5.67 -6.41
N THR A 397 -15.67 -4.77 -7.08
CA THR A 397 -14.65 -5.15 -8.07
C THR A 397 -13.41 -4.26 -7.97
N PRO A 398 -12.24 -4.70 -8.47
CA PRO A 398 -11.05 -3.84 -8.55
C PRO A 398 -11.27 -2.53 -9.32
N ALA A 399 -12.23 -2.48 -10.25
CA ALA A 399 -12.55 -1.27 -11.01
C ALA A 399 -13.06 -0.12 -10.13
N GLU A 400 -13.59 -0.41 -8.93
CA GLU A 400 -13.98 0.65 -8.00
C GLU A 400 -12.79 1.48 -7.53
N TYR A 401 -11.58 0.92 -7.54
CA TYR A 401 -10.35 1.60 -7.10
C TYR A 401 -9.70 2.43 -8.20
N THR A 402 -10.18 2.36 -9.44
CA THR A 402 -9.65 3.17 -10.55
C THR A 402 -10.34 4.53 -10.65
N HIS A 403 -11.44 4.72 -9.94
CA HIS A 403 -12.17 5.98 -9.84
C HIS A 403 -11.82 6.71 -8.53
N PRO A 404 -11.78 8.06 -8.53
CA PRO A 404 -11.63 8.82 -7.30
C PRO A 404 -12.78 8.51 -6.33
N GLY A 405 -12.42 8.17 -5.09
CA GLY A 405 -13.31 7.84 -4.00
C GLY A 405 -12.69 8.24 -2.67
N HIS A 406 -13.55 8.31 -1.65
CA HIS A 406 -13.15 8.66 -0.29
C HIS A 406 -13.67 7.65 0.72
N VAL A 407 -12.92 7.48 1.81
CA VAL A 407 -13.39 6.74 2.99
C VAL A 407 -14.73 7.30 3.42
N ASP A 408 -15.70 6.43 3.69
CA ASP A 408 -17.05 6.86 4.04
C ASP A 408 -17.05 7.75 5.31
N PRO A 409 -17.74 8.92 5.31
CA PRO A 409 -17.74 9.82 6.45
C PRO A 409 -18.21 9.17 7.75
N ALA A 410 -19.13 8.20 7.69
CA ALA A 410 -19.61 7.51 8.90
C ALA A 410 -18.50 6.66 9.54
N VAL A 411 -17.61 6.09 8.72
CA VAL A 411 -16.42 5.36 9.20
C VAL A 411 -15.47 6.33 9.90
N VAL A 412 -15.18 7.47 9.28
CA VAL A 412 -14.32 8.52 9.86
C VAL A 412 -14.88 9.04 11.19
N ASP A 413 -16.19 9.32 11.23
CA ASP A 413 -16.89 9.79 12.43
C ASP A 413 -16.83 8.77 13.57
N GLU A 414 -17.04 7.49 13.27
CA GLU A 414 -17.01 6.42 14.27
C GLU A 414 -15.61 6.26 14.88
N ILE A 415 -14.57 6.26 14.03
CA ILE A 415 -13.17 6.19 14.46
C ILE A 415 -12.82 7.38 15.34
N ALA A 416 -13.13 8.61 14.89
CA ALA A 416 -12.84 9.82 15.64
C ALA A 416 -13.56 9.83 16.99
N ALA A 417 -14.85 9.49 17.01
CA ALA A 417 -15.62 9.44 18.23
C ALA A 417 -15.09 8.39 19.21
N TRP A 418 -14.57 7.26 18.72
CA TRP A 418 -13.93 6.26 19.56
C TRP A 418 -12.60 6.74 20.14
N LEU A 419 -11.71 7.31 19.32
CA LEU A 419 -10.41 7.84 19.74
C LEU A 419 -10.53 8.98 20.74
N VAL A 420 -11.54 9.85 20.59
CA VAL A 420 -11.79 10.95 21.54
C VAL A 420 -12.30 10.46 22.89
N ARG A 421 -12.90 9.27 22.97
CA ARG A 421 -13.38 8.67 24.23
C ARG A 421 -12.33 7.83 24.96
N GLN A 422 -11.39 7.21 24.24
CA GLN A 422 -10.26 6.48 24.85
C GLN A 422 -9.25 7.46 25.40
#